data_AF-A0A7K4BD03-F1
#
_entry.id   AF-A0A7K4BD03-F1
#
_cell.length_a   1.000
_cell.length_b   1.000
_cell.length_c   1.000
_cell.angle_alpha   90.00
_cell.angle_beta   90.00
_cell.angle_gamma   90.00
#
_symmetry.space_group_name_H-M   'P 1'
#
loop_
_entity.id
_entity.type
_entity.pdbx_description
1 polymer ?
#
loop_
_entity_poly.entity_id
_entity_poly.type
_entity_poly.pdbx_seq_one_letter_code
_entity_poly.pdbx_strand_id
1 'polypeptide(L)'
;MKEIEQWIPNLTGILTVIVLLCSFILSFSNLRYAAEISLIDPVLTWAWPLCIDSLLVSGSLLVLRNSLRGESTRFGWLVLSVFTGVSIAFNVAVSPETWISRAAHAIPPITLMVSVEILLSIVRSDLSVALPVQEDELKIRSIPPDVTSQQVLQIY
;
A
#
# COMPACT_ATOMS: atom_id res chain seq x y z
N MET A 1 -5.07 24.52 16.68
CA MET A 1 -5.02 24.15 15.25
C MET A 1 -3.92 23.13 14.95
N LYS A 2 -2.65 23.40 15.28
CA LYS A 2 -1.53 22.45 15.08
C LYS A 2 -1.73 21.06 15.73
N GLU A 3 -2.34 20.99 16.90
CA GLU A 3 -2.63 19.69 17.53
C GLU A 3 -3.69 18.89 16.77
N ILE A 4 -4.74 19.52 16.24
CA ILE A 4 -5.83 18.84 15.50
C ILE A 4 -5.30 18.25 14.18
N GLU A 5 -4.41 18.94 13.49
CA GLU A 5 -3.73 18.45 12.28
C GLU A 5 -2.90 17.19 12.52
N GLN A 6 -2.32 17.02 13.71
CA GLN A 6 -1.53 15.83 14.05
C GLN A 6 -2.40 14.59 14.32
N TRP A 7 -3.67 14.74 14.68
CA TRP A 7 -4.57 13.60 14.95
C TRP A 7 -5.20 13.02 13.69
N ILE A 8 -5.37 13.82 12.63
CA ILE A 8 -6.05 13.40 11.40
C ILE A 8 -5.35 12.21 10.72
N PRO A 9 -4.01 12.17 10.55
CA PRO A 9 -3.31 11.03 9.95
C PRO A 9 -3.44 9.77 10.79
N ASN A 10 -3.30 9.89 12.12
CA ASN A 10 -3.38 8.77 13.05
C ASN A 10 -4.78 8.13 13.06
N LEU A 11 -5.83 8.96 13.11
CA LEU A 11 -7.22 8.48 13.04
C LEU A 11 -7.51 7.82 11.70
N THR A 12 -7.04 8.41 10.60
CA THR A 12 -7.21 7.84 9.25
C THR A 12 -6.52 6.48 9.16
N GLY A 13 -5.28 6.38 9.65
CA GLY A 13 -4.54 5.11 9.69
C GLY A 13 -5.27 4.04 10.50
N ILE A 14 -5.73 4.36 11.72
CA ILE A 14 -6.45 3.42 12.58
C ILE A 14 -7.74 2.93 11.91
N LEU A 15 -8.57 3.85 11.41
CA LEU A 15 -9.82 3.47 10.74
C LEU A 15 -9.55 2.62 9.49
N THR A 16 -8.50 2.96 8.74
CA THR A 16 -8.10 2.20 7.55
C THR A 16 -7.64 0.79 7.93
N VAL A 17 -6.89 0.61 9.03
CA VAL A 17 -6.50 -0.72 9.53
C VAL A 17 -7.73 -1.55 9.94
N ILE A 18 -8.71 -0.94 10.61
CA ILE A 18 -9.95 -1.65 10.98
C ILE A 18 -10.68 -2.14 9.72
N VAL A 19 -10.86 -1.25 8.74
CA VAL A 19 -11.50 -1.57 7.46
C VAL A 19 -10.73 -2.64 6.70
N LEU A 20 -9.39 -2.56 6.69
CA LEU A 20 -8.49 -3.55 6.09
C LEU A 20 -8.72 -4.92 6.71
N LEU A 21 -8.71 -5.02 8.05
CA LEU A 21 -8.88 -6.30 8.76
C LEU A 21 -10.27 -6.89 8.54
N CYS A 22 -11.34 -6.10 8.61
CA CYS A 22 -12.69 -6.58 8.33
C CYS A 22 -12.81 -7.09 6.89
N SER A 23 -12.27 -6.35 5.93
CA SER A 23 -12.30 -6.72 4.51
C SER A 23 -11.47 -7.97 4.23
N PHE A 24 -10.30 -8.08 4.88
CA PHE A 24 -9.44 -9.26 4.82
C PHE A 24 -10.17 -10.49 5.33
N ILE A 25 -10.77 -10.45 6.52
CA ILE A 25 -11.47 -11.59 7.12
C ILE A 25 -12.62 -12.07 6.21
N LEU A 26 -13.41 -11.14 5.65
CA LEU A 26 -14.51 -11.48 4.75
C LEU A 26 -14.00 -12.13 3.46
N SER A 27 -12.99 -11.55 2.80
CA SER A 27 -12.41 -12.10 1.57
C SER A 27 -11.72 -13.45 1.83
N PHE A 28 -10.98 -13.55 2.94
CA PHE A 28 -10.27 -14.75 3.36
C PHE A 28 -11.23 -15.93 3.55
N SER A 29 -12.36 -15.70 4.22
CA SER A 29 -13.39 -16.72 4.42
C SER A 29 -13.93 -17.23 3.07
N ASN A 30 -14.22 -16.34 2.13
CA ASN A 30 -14.74 -16.70 0.82
C ASN A 30 -13.72 -17.47 -0.02
N LEU A 31 -12.45 -17.05 -0.01
CA LEU A 31 -11.36 -17.72 -0.70
C LEU A 31 -11.06 -19.10 -0.10
N ARG A 32 -11.14 -19.22 1.23
CA ARG A 32 -10.98 -20.51 1.91
C ARG A 32 -12.12 -21.46 1.53
N TYR A 33 -13.36 -20.97 1.52
CA TYR A 33 -14.50 -21.74 1.06
C TYR A 33 -14.35 -22.15 -0.42
N ALA A 34 -13.83 -21.26 -1.28
CA ALA A 34 -13.50 -21.59 -2.67
C ALA A 34 -12.47 -22.72 -2.77
N ALA A 35 -11.47 -22.75 -1.87
CA ALA A 35 -10.50 -23.84 -1.80
C ALA A 35 -11.14 -25.16 -1.33
N GLU A 36 -12.04 -25.10 -0.36
CA GLU A 36 -12.78 -26.26 0.16
C GLU A 36 -13.64 -26.92 -0.92
N ILE A 37 -14.42 -26.14 -1.67
CA ILE A 37 -15.22 -26.67 -2.79
C ILE A 37 -14.36 -27.16 -3.97
N SER A 38 -13.10 -26.71 -4.04
CA SER A 38 -12.12 -27.16 -5.05
C SER A 38 -11.37 -28.43 -4.64
N LEU A 39 -11.78 -29.09 -3.55
CA LEU A 39 -11.19 -30.33 -3.03
C LEU A 39 -9.71 -30.20 -2.64
N ILE A 40 -9.27 -28.99 -2.28
CA ILE A 40 -7.97 -28.79 -1.61
C ILE A 40 -8.04 -29.43 -0.22
N ASP A 41 -6.94 -30.04 0.22
CA ASP A 41 -6.84 -30.66 1.55
C ASP A 41 -7.36 -29.69 2.63
N PRO A 42 -8.33 -30.07 3.48
CA PRO A 42 -8.91 -29.22 4.52
C PRO A 42 -7.89 -28.61 5.48
N VAL A 43 -6.73 -29.27 5.66
CA VAL A 43 -5.62 -28.78 6.49
C VAL A 43 -4.87 -27.63 5.80
N LEU A 44 -4.96 -27.51 4.48
CA LEU A 44 -4.22 -26.54 3.67
C LEU A 44 -5.09 -25.43 3.06
N THR A 45 -6.42 -25.47 3.19
CA THR A 45 -7.33 -24.48 2.59
C THR A 45 -7.07 -23.04 3.06
N TRP A 46 -6.51 -22.86 4.25
CA TRP A 46 -6.13 -21.54 4.77
C TRP A 46 -4.90 -20.94 4.06
N ALA A 47 -4.04 -21.77 3.47
CA ALA A 47 -2.84 -21.29 2.78
C ALA A 47 -3.20 -20.67 1.42
N TRP A 48 -4.32 -21.09 0.81
CA TRP A 48 -4.77 -20.59 -0.48
C TRP A 48 -5.08 -19.08 -0.50
N PRO A 49 -5.94 -18.54 0.40
CA PRO A 49 -6.13 -17.09 0.50
C PRO A 49 -4.80 -16.35 0.74
N LEU A 50 -3.93 -16.88 1.61
CA LEU A 50 -2.65 -16.25 1.91
C LEU A 50 -1.75 -16.12 0.67
N CYS A 51 -1.75 -17.10 -0.24
CA CYS A 51 -0.99 -16.99 -1.48
C CYS A 51 -1.46 -15.80 -2.35
N ILE A 52 -2.78 -15.59 -2.44
CA ILE A 52 -3.38 -14.48 -3.20
C ILE A 52 -3.09 -13.15 -2.51
N ASP A 53 -3.34 -13.06 -1.21
CA ASP A 53 -3.16 -11.83 -0.44
C ASP A 53 -1.68 -11.43 -0.30
N SER A 54 -0.76 -12.40 -0.25
CA SER A 54 0.68 -12.12 -0.23
C SER A 54 1.13 -11.40 -1.50
N LEU A 55 0.53 -11.71 -2.65
CA LEU A 55 0.85 -11.06 -3.91
C LEU A 55 0.17 -9.70 -4.06
N LEU A 56 -1.01 -9.51 -3.47
CA LEU A 56 -1.61 -8.18 -3.29
C LEU A 56 -0.68 -7.28 -2.48
N VAL A 57 -0.27 -7.72 -1.29
CA VAL A 57 0.63 -6.95 -0.41
C VAL A 57 2.00 -6.72 -1.05
N SER A 58 2.58 -7.76 -1.67
CA SER A 58 3.88 -7.65 -2.35
C SER A 58 3.84 -6.69 -3.53
N GLY A 59 2.73 -6.67 -4.29
CA GLY A 59 2.49 -5.72 -5.39
C GLY A 59 2.49 -4.28 -4.89
N SER A 60 1.71 -4.00 -3.84
CA SER A 60 1.64 -2.68 -3.20
C SER A 60 3.00 -2.24 -2.62
N LEU A 61 3.72 -3.14 -1.94
CA LEU A 61 5.06 -2.86 -1.42
C LEU A 61 6.07 -2.58 -2.54
N LEU A 62 5.96 -3.25 -3.68
CA LEU A 62 6.80 -3.00 -4.84
C LEU A 62 6.49 -1.65 -5.48
N VAL A 63 5.23 -1.24 -5.55
CA VAL A 63 4.82 0.12 -5.95
C VAL A 63 5.45 1.14 -5.01
N LEU A 64 5.34 0.93 -3.70
CA LEU A 64 5.93 1.82 -2.69
C LEU A 64 7.46 1.93 -2.86
N ARG A 65 8.16 0.79 -2.90
CA ARG A 65 9.62 0.74 -3.08
C ARG A 65 10.06 1.48 -4.34
N ASN A 66 9.42 1.21 -5.47
CA ASN A 66 9.81 1.81 -6.75
C ASN A 66 9.47 3.30 -6.76
N SER A 67 8.33 3.71 -6.18
CA SER A 67 7.97 5.12 -6.02
C SER A 67 8.99 5.88 -5.18
N LEU A 68 9.51 5.29 -4.11
CA LEU A 68 10.54 5.91 -3.25
C LEU A 68 11.91 6.00 -3.95
N ARG A 69 12.17 5.14 -4.94
CA ARG A 69 13.43 5.12 -5.70
C ARG A 69 13.36 5.90 -7.03
N GLY A 70 12.22 6.50 -7.36
CA GLY A 70 12.01 7.11 -8.68
C GLY A 70 12.02 6.09 -9.83
N GLU A 71 11.82 4.81 -9.54
CA GLU A 71 11.77 3.71 -10.51
C GLU A 71 10.35 3.50 -11.06
N SER A 72 10.20 2.72 -12.13
CA SER A 72 8.89 2.41 -12.70
C SER A 72 8.03 1.58 -11.74
N THR A 73 6.81 2.05 -11.45
CA THR A 73 5.83 1.36 -10.59
C THR A 73 4.91 0.40 -11.35
N ARG A 74 5.03 0.35 -12.69
CA ARG A 74 4.08 -0.37 -13.57
C ARG A 74 3.94 -1.85 -13.23
N PHE A 75 5.05 -2.53 -12.96
CA PHE A 75 5.02 -3.96 -12.65
C PHE A 75 4.35 -4.24 -11.29
N GLY A 76 4.60 -3.41 -10.27
CA GLY A 76 3.91 -3.51 -8.98
C GLY A 76 2.40 -3.32 -9.13
N TRP A 77 1.97 -2.30 -9.90
CA TRP A 77 0.57 -2.07 -10.21
C TRP A 77 -0.07 -3.22 -11.00
N LEU A 78 0.67 -3.81 -11.95
CA LEU A 78 0.19 -4.98 -12.70
C LEU A 78 -0.10 -6.16 -11.76
N VAL A 79 0.86 -6.51 -10.89
CA VAL A 79 0.70 -7.60 -9.93
C VAL A 79 -0.48 -7.31 -9.00
N LEU A 80 -0.53 -6.11 -8.43
CA LEU A 80 -1.62 -5.68 -7.54
C LEU A 80 -2.98 -5.81 -8.22
N SER A 81 -3.16 -5.21 -9.41
CA SER A 81 -4.44 -5.24 -10.14
C SER A 81 -4.85 -6.65 -10.53
N VAL A 82 -3.91 -7.50 -10.98
CA VAL A 82 -4.20 -8.89 -11.35
C VAL A 82 -4.69 -9.69 -10.14
N PHE A 83 -3.98 -9.63 -9.01
CA PHE A 83 -4.34 -10.42 -7.83
C PHE A 83 -5.59 -9.89 -7.12
N THR A 84 -5.83 -8.58 -7.12
CA THR A 84 -7.12 -8.04 -6.70
C THR A 84 -8.26 -8.53 -7.61
N GLY A 85 -8.05 -8.53 -8.93
CA GLY A 85 -9.03 -9.06 -9.88
C GLY A 85 -9.35 -10.54 -9.67
N VAL A 86 -8.32 -11.36 -9.44
CA VAL A 86 -8.47 -12.79 -9.08
C VAL A 86 -9.27 -12.93 -7.79
N SER A 87 -8.95 -12.14 -6.76
CA SER A 87 -9.66 -12.18 -5.48
C SER A 87 -11.14 -11.82 -5.63
N ILE A 88 -11.47 -10.78 -6.41
CA ILE A 88 -12.85 -10.39 -6.73
C ILE A 88 -13.56 -11.54 -7.45
N ALA A 89 -12.94 -12.12 -8.47
CA ALA A 89 -13.55 -13.20 -9.26
C ALA A 89 -13.93 -14.40 -8.39
N PHE A 90 -13.04 -14.87 -7.51
CA PHE A 90 -13.35 -15.98 -6.61
C PHE A 90 -14.41 -15.63 -5.57
N ASN A 91 -14.33 -14.44 -4.98
CA ASN A 91 -15.35 -13.99 -4.02
C ASN A 91 -16.75 -13.94 -4.65
N VAL A 92 -16.86 -13.43 -5.87
CA VAL A 92 -18.12 -13.41 -6.63
C VAL A 92 -18.55 -14.81 -7.05
N ALA A 93 -17.61 -15.68 -7.44
CA ALA A 93 -17.91 -17.04 -7.89
C ALA A 93 -18.55 -17.91 -6.79
N VAL A 94 -18.14 -17.73 -5.53
CA VAL A 94 -18.75 -18.45 -4.39
C VAL A 94 -20.03 -17.80 -3.86
N SER A 95 -20.39 -16.63 -4.37
CA SER A 95 -21.56 -15.90 -3.90
C SER A 95 -22.87 -16.43 -4.53
N PRO A 96 -24.01 -16.29 -3.83
CA PRO A 96 -25.32 -16.56 -4.42
C PRO A 96 -25.57 -15.76 -5.72
N GLU A 97 -26.38 -16.28 -6.63
CA GLU A 97 -26.58 -15.69 -7.98
C GLU A 97 -27.29 -14.34 -8.03
N THR A 98 -27.72 -13.80 -6.89
CA THR A 98 -28.34 -12.47 -6.86
C THR A 98 -27.30 -11.37 -7.10
N TRP A 99 -27.70 -10.33 -7.83
CA TRP A 99 -26.80 -9.21 -8.11
C TRP A 99 -26.29 -8.52 -6.82
N ILE A 100 -27.15 -8.44 -5.80
CA ILE A 100 -26.82 -7.86 -4.49
C ILE A 100 -25.76 -8.70 -3.79
N SER A 101 -25.92 -10.03 -3.78
CA SER A 101 -24.95 -10.94 -3.18
C SER A 101 -23.59 -10.86 -3.87
N ARG A 102 -23.58 -10.84 -5.20
CA ARG A 102 -22.34 -10.69 -5.99
C ARG A 102 -21.62 -9.39 -5.67
N ALA A 103 -22.35 -8.27 -5.65
CA ALA A 103 -21.79 -6.98 -5.28
C ALA A 103 -21.23 -6.99 -3.85
N ALA A 104 -21.98 -7.54 -2.90
CA ALA A 104 -21.54 -7.64 -1.50
C ALA A 104 -20.25 -8.47 -1.33
N HIS A 105 -20.03 -9.51 -2.14
CA HIS A 105 -18.81 -10.32 -2.09
C HIS A 105 -17.65 -9.69 -2.87
N ALA A 106 -17.92 -8.85 -3.88
CA ALA A 106 -16.88 -8.11 -4.59
C ALA A 106 -16.29 -6.95 -3.76
N ILE A 107 -17.06 -6.36 -2.85
CA ILE A 107 -16.64 -5.20 -2.04
C ILE A 107 -15.42 -5.50 -1.16
N PRO A 108 -15.37 -6.58 -0.36
CA PRO A 108 -14.23 -6.86 0.52
C PRO A 108 -12.86 -6.80 -0.18
N PRO A 109 -12.59 -7.51 -1.29
CA PRO A 109 -11.28 -7.43 -1.94
C PRO A 109 -10.95 -6.05 -2.53
N ILE A 110 -11.95 -5.29 -2.99
CA ILE A 110 -11.75 -3.92 -3.47
C ILE A 110 -11.36 -3.01 -2.31
N THR A 111 -12.12 -3.07 -1.22
CA THR A 111 -11.88 -2.27 -0.02
C THR A 111 -10.52 -2.62 0.59
N LEU A 112 -10.14 -3.90 0.60
CA LEU A 112 -8.84 -4.37 1.06
C LEU A 112 -7.69 -3.72 0.27
N MET A 113 -7.75 -3.78 -1.07
CA MET A 113 -6.77 -3.15 -1.95
C MET A 113 -6.64 -1.64 -1.66
N VAL A 114 -7.77 -0.93 -1.59
CA VAL A 114 -7.79 0.51 -1.32
C VAL A 114 -7.20 0.84 0.04
N SER A 115 -7.54 0.07 1.08
CA SER A 115 -6.99 0.28 2.43
C SER A 115 -5.48 0.08 2.49
N VAL A 116 -4.93 -0.91 1.79
CA VAL A 116 -3.47 -1.11 1.69
C VAL A 116 -2.82 0.10 1.02
N GLU A 117 -3.35 0.59 -0.10
CA GLU A 117 -2.79 1.75 -0.81
C GLU A 117 -2.87 3.05 0.02
N ILE A 118 -3.93 3.24 0.81
CA ILE A 118 -4.04 4.37 1.75
C ILE A 118 -2.92 4.27 2.80
N LEU A 119 -2.72 3.11 3.43
CA LEU A 119 -1.68 2.92 4.44
C LEU A 119 -0.28 3.12 3.86
N LEU A 120 0.01 2.57 2.69
CA LEU A 120 1.31 2.75 2.04
C LEU A 120 1.52 4.20 1.58
N SER A 121 0.46 4.91 1.23
CA SER A 121 0.54 6.34 0.90
C SER A 121 0.92 7.18 2.12
N ILE A 122 0.36 6.86 3.30
CA ILE A 122 0.76 7.48 4.58
C ILE A 122 2.23 7.17 4.87
N VAL A 123 2.62 5.89 4.81
CA VAL A 123 4.02 5.47 5.03
C VAL A 123 4.99 6.16 4.05
N ARG A 124 4.61 6.27 2.77
CA ARG A 124 5.42 6.97 1.75
C ARG A 124 5.61 8.44 2.11
N SER A 125 4.54 9.11 2.54
CA SER A 125 4.58 10.50 2.95
C SER A 125 5.54 10.69 4.12
N ASP A 126 5.42 9.86 5.15
CA ASP A 126 6.26 9.94 6.36
C ASP A 126 7.74 9.69 6.04
N LEU A 127 8.03 8.69 5.20
CA LEU A 127 9.40 8.39 4.75
C LEU A 127 10.01 9.52 3.89
N SER A 128 9.21 10.18 3.06
CA SER A 128 9.67 11.27 2.21
C SER A 128 10.01 12.54 3.02
N VAL A 129 9.33 12.75 4.15
CA VAL A 129 9.64 13.84 5.09
C VAL A 129 10.88 13.53 5.92
N ALA A 130 11.04 12.28 6.37
CA ALA A 130 12.14 11.87 7.23
C ALA A 130 13.50 11.78 6.51
N LEU A 131 13.49 11.66 5.18
CA LEU A 131 14.68 11.68 4.33
C LEU A 131 14.77 13.04 3.64
N PRO A 132 15.25 14.12 4.31
CA PRO A 132 15.52 15.37 3.62
C PRO A 132 16.49 15.07 2.49
N VAL A 133 16.10 15.45 1.28
CA VAL A 133 16.86 15.24 0.06
C VAL A 133 18.29 15.73 0.31
N GLN A 134 19.28 14.94 -0.11
CA GLN A 134 20.72 15.26 -0.19
C GLN A 134 21.04 16.56 -0.99
N GLU A 135 20.02 17.36 -1.34
CA GLU A 135 20.09 18.67 -1.99
C GLU A 135 20.88 19.67 -1.15
N ASP A 136 20.81 19.64 0.19
CA ASP A 136 21.60 20.56 1.01
C ASP A 136 23.11 20.26 0.95
N GLU A 137 23.53 18.99 0.89
CA GLU A 137 24.95 18.65 0.70
C GLU A 137 25.45 18.96 -0.72
N LEU A 138 24.60 18.79 -1.74
CA LEU A 138 24.92 19.17 -3.12
C LEU A 138 25.02 20.70 -3.29
N LYS A 139 24.16 21.46 -2.59
CA LYS A 139 24.21 22.92 -2.59
C LYS A 139 25.47 23.44 -1.90
N ILE A 140 25.87 22.83 -0.77
CA ILE A 140 27.13 23.15 -0.07
C ILE A 140 28.36 22.76 -0.91
N ARG A 141 28.36 21.62 -1.60
CA ARG A 141 29.46 21.22 -2.51
C ARG A 141 29.54 22.04 -3.80
N SER A 142 28.43 22.65 -4.22
CA SER A 142 28.39 23.51 -5.41
C SER A 142 28.85 24.95 -5.17
N ILE A 143 29.11 25.34 -3.91
CA ILE A 143 29.73 26.64 -3.60
C ILE A 143 31.20 26.58 -4.04
N PRO A 144 31.63 27.37 -5.03
CA PRO A 144 33.02 27.39 -5.43
C PRO A 144 33.89 27.90 -4.27
N PRO A 145 35.09 27.32 -4.05
CA PRO A 145 35.96 27.61 -2.90
C PRO A 145 36.51 29.06 -2.84
N ASP A 146 36.15 29.93 -3.80
CA ASP A 146 36.73 31.27 -3.96
C ASP A 146 35.89 32.38 -3.31
N VAL A 147 34.64 32.12 -2.91
CA VAL A 147 33.75 33.19 -2.40
C VAL A 147 34.01 33.53 -0.92
N THR A 148 34.63 32.62 -0.15
CA THR A 148 34.72 32.77 1.31
C THR A 148 35.92 33.62 1.76
N SER A 149 36.96 33.77 0.94
CA SER A 149 38.18 34.47 1.35
C SER A 149 38.25 35.95 0.95
N GLN A 150 37.56 36.37 -0.13
CA GLN A 150 37.66 37.76 -0.61
C GLN A 150 36.67 38.73 0.02
N GLN A 151 35.54 38.27 0.57
CA GLN A 151 34.55 39.18 1.17
C GLN A 151 34.84 39.56 2.64
N VAL A 152 35.67 38.79 3.36
CA VAL A 152 35.99 39.06 4.77
C VAL A 152 37.10 40.11 4.94
N LEU A 153 37.94 40.32 3.90
CA LEU A 153 39.07 41.26 3.95
C LEU A 153 38.74 42.69 3.48
N GLN A 154 37.48 42.99 3.15
CA GLN A 154 37.03 44.35 2.79
C GLN A 154 36.41 45.13 3.97
N ILE A 155 36.42 44.56 5.18
CA ILE A 155 35.79 45.16 6.37
C ILE A 155 36.82 45.59 7.44
N TYR A 156 38.12 45.50 7.17
CA TYR A 156 39.19 46.04 8.03
C TYR A 156 40.18 46.87 7.23
#